data_AF-A0A659QN36-F1
#
_entry.id   AF-A0A659QN36-F1
#
_cell.length_a   1.000
_cell.length_b   1.000
_cell.length_c   1.000
_cell.angle_alpha   90.00
_cell.angle_beta   90.00
_cell.angle_gamma   90.00
#
_symmetry.space_group_name_H-M   'P 1'
#
loop_
_entity.id
_entity.type
_entity.pdbx_description
1 polymer ?
#
loop_
_entity_poly.entity_id
_entity_poly.type
_entity_poly.pdbx_seq_one_letter_code
_entity_poly.pdbx_strand_id
1 'polypeptide(L)'
;MRPELAKDGVMIVGDAAGLCLNLGYTVRGMDLAIASAQAAAQTAIDAKARQDFSAASLAGYKRALEKNGVLRDMRHFRKLPGLMENPRLFTEYPRMAANIVGDLFTVDGGQVPPLRKTILSHAKKIGLVNLLKDGIKGATAL
;
A
#
# COMPACT_ATOMS: atom_id res chain seq x y z
N MET A 1 -10.66 -2.46 8.70
CA MET A 1 -10.85 -3.74 9.43
C MET A 1 -10.91 -4.85 8.38
N ARG A 2 -10.21 -5.98 8.53
CA ARG A 2 -10.35 -7.10 7.58
C ARG A 2 -11.42 -8.06 8.08
N PRO A 3 -12.41 -8.45 7.25
CA PRO A 3 -13.42 -9.42 7.64
C PRO A 3 -12.82 -10.80 7.88
N GLU A 4 -13.58 -11.66 8.55
CA GLU A 4 -13.22 -13.06 8.70
C GLU A 4 -13.29 -13.78 7.36
N LEU A 5 -12.22 -14.49 6.99
CA LEU A 5 -12.04 -15.00 5.63
C LEU A 5 -12.79 -16.31 5.34
N ALA A 6 -13.16 -17.06 6.38
CA ALA A 6 -13.84 -18.34 6.27
C ALA A 6 -14.69 -18.62 7.52
N LYS A 7 -15.84 -19.26 7.33
CA LYS A 7 -16.72 -19.83 8.36
C LYS A 7 -17.30 -21.16 7.84
N ASP A 8 -18.12 -21.82 8.63
CA ASP A 8 -18.81 -23.05 8.21
C ASP A 8 -19.51 -22.85 6.85
N GLY A 9 -19.10 -23.65 5.87
CA GLY A 9 -19.66 -23.66 4.52
C GLY A 9 -19.32 -22.44 3.64
N VAL A 10 -18.51 -21.48 4.10
CA VAL A 10 -18.29 -20.23 3.36
C VAL A 10 -16.85 -19.72 3.44
N MET A 11 -16.34 -19.24 2.31
CA MET A 11 -15.09 -18.47 2.20
C MET A 11 -15.35 -17.23 1.36
N ILE A 12 -14.71 -16.12 1.72
CA ILE A 12 -14.76 -14.87 0.96
C ILE A 12 -13.42 -14.61 0.29
N VAL A 13 -13.45 -14.04 -0.91
CA VAL A 13 -12.26 -13.83 -1.76
C VAL A 13 -12.24 -12.40 -2.31
N GLY A 14 -11.09 -11.99 -2.85
CA GLY A 14 -10.92 -10.70 -3.52
C GLY A 14 -11.38 -9.50 -2.69
N ASP A 15 -12.11 -8.59 -3.32
CA ASP A 15 -12.49 -7.32 -2.71
C ASP A 15 -13.49 -7.49 -1.55
N ALA A 16 -14.36 -8.51 -1.61
CA ALA A 16 -15.24 -8.88 -0.50
C ALA A 16 -14.44 -9.29 0.77
N ALA A 17 -13.24 -9.85 0.58
CA ALA A 17 -12.30 -10.15 1.64
C ALA A 17 -11.40 -8.97 2.03
N GLY A 18 -11.56 -7.81 1.36
CA GLY A 18 -10.70 -6.63 1.52
C GLY A 18 -9.28 -6.86 1.01
N LEU A 19 -9.10 -7.76 0.03
CA LEU A 19 -7.80 -8.09 -0.55
C LEU A 19 -7.51 -7.17 -1.75
N CYS A 20 -7.29 -5.90 -1.45
CA CYS A 20 -6.93 -4.88 -2.42
C CYS A 20 -5.86 -3.95 -1.83
N LEU A 21 -4.83 -3.68 -2.62
CA LEU A 21 -3.75 -2.76 -2.26
C LEU A 21 -3.72 -1.60 -3.23
N ASN A 22 -3.79 -0.38 -2.70
CA ASN A 22 -3.49 0.83 -3.44
C ASN A 22 -2.17 1.40 -2.92
N LEU A 23 -1.10 1.27 -3.70
CA LEU A 23 0.23 1.75 -3.35
C LEU A 23 0.48 3.23 -3.71
N GLY A 24 -0.51 3.90 -4.31
CA GLY A 24 -0.39 5.26 -4.85
C GLY A 24 0.24 5.31 -6.25
N TYR A 25 1.11 4.36 -6.57
CA TYR A 25 1.70 4.18 -7.92
C TYR A 25 1.23 2.89 -8.62
N THR A 26 0.77 1.90 -7.86
CA THR A 26 0.23 0.64 -8.38
C THR A 26 -1.00 0.24 -7.59
N VAL A 27 -2.06 -0.19 -8.29
CA VAL A 27 -3.26 -0.77 -7.67
C VAL A 27 -3.28 -2.28 -7.95
N ARG A 28 -3.27 -3.08 -6.88
CA ARG A 28 -3.29 -4.55 -6.91
C ARG A 28 -4.57 -5.06 -6.27
N GLY A 29 -5.59 -5.27 -7.10
CA GLY A 29 -6.87 -5.87 -6.70
C GLY A 29 -7.18 -7.14 -7.49
N MET A 30 -6.99 -7.09 -8.81
CA MET A 30 -7.29 -8.21 -9.72
C MET A 30 -6.42 -9.44 -9.45
N ASP A 31 -5.11 -9.23 -9.32
CA ASP A 31 -4.14 -10.29 -9.05
C ASP A 31 -4.36 -10.93 -7.67
N LEU A 32 -4.64 -10.12 -6.65
CA LEU A 32 -4.99 -10.61 -5.32
C LEU A 32 -6.34 -11.35 -5.30
N ALA A 33 -7.31 -10.90 -6.10
CA ALA A 33 -8.58 -11.61 -6.28
C ALA A 33 -8.38 -12.99 -6.94
N ILE A 34 -7.58 -13.08 -8.01
CA ILE A 34 -7.25 -14.34 -8.68
C ILE A 34 -6.51 -15.29 -7.72
N ALA A 35 -5.45 -14.81 -7.05
CA ALA A 35 -4.66 -15.61 -6.14
C ALA A 35 -5.48 -16.11 -4.94
N SER A 36 -6.38 -15.27 -4.43
CA SER A 36 -7.27 -15.64 -3.32
C SER A 36 -8.39 -16.59 -3.75
N ALA A 37 -8.92 -16.45 -4.97
CA ALA A 37 -9.88 -17.39 -5.54
C ALA A 37 -9.26 -18.77 -5.76
N GLN A 38 -8.03 -18.83 -6.28
CA GLN A 38 -7.30 -20.08 -6.46
C GLN A 38 -7.08 -20.81 -5.11
N ALA A 39 -6.66 -20.08 -4.08
CA ALA A 39 -6.47 -20.63 -2.74
C ALA A 39 -7.79 -21.13 -2.12
N ALA A 40 -8.89 -20.40 -2.31
CA ALA A 40 -10.21 -20.80 -1.84
C ALA A 40 -10.72 -22.04 -2.59
N ALA A 41 -10.56 -22.08 -3.91
CA ALA A 41 -10.96 -23.21 -4.75
C ALA A 41 -10.25 -24.50 -4.34
N GLN A 42 -8.91 -24.44 -4.14
CA GLN A 42 -8.17 -25.61 -3.67
C GLN A 42 -8.66 -26.08 -2.29
N THR A 43 -8.89 -25.14 -1.37
CA THR A 43 -9.42 -25.46 -0.03
C THR A 43 -10.80 -26.12 -0.12
N ALA A 44 -11.67 -25.62 -1.01
CA ALA A 44 -13.00 -26.19 -1.23
C ALA A 44 -12.95 -27.60 -1.84
N ILE A 45 -12.02 -27.84 -2.78
CA ILE A 45 -11.78 -29.18 -3.36
C ILE A 45 -11.35 -30.16 -2.26
N ASP A 46 -10.40 -29.75 -1.41
CA ASP A 46 -9.90 -30.59 -0.31
C ASP A 46 -10.98 -30.85 0.75
N ALA A 47 -11.82 -29.85 1.04
CA ALA A 47 -12.96 -29.97 1.95
C ALA A 47 -14.01 -30.94 1.38
N LYS A 48 -14.31 -30.85 0.08
CA LYS A 48 -15.21 -31.77 -0.62
C LYS A 48 -14.70 -33.21 -0.59
N ALA A 49 -13.41 -33.44 -0.81
CA ALA A 49 -12.83 -34.78 -0.72
C ALA A 49 -13.00 -35.42 0.66
N ARG A 50 -13.03 -34.60 1.72
CA ARG A 50 -13.23 -35.02 3.12
C ARG A 50 -14.68 -34.98 3.57
N GLN A 51 -15.60 -34.44 2.75
CA GLN A 51 -16.98 -34.14 3.12
C GLN A 51 -17.12 -33.27 4.40
N ASP A 52 -16.13 -32.41 4.65
CA ASP A 52 -16.07 -31.55 5.83
C ASP A 52 -15.85 -30.09 5.42
N PHE A 53 -16.91 -29.29 5.54
CA PHE A 53 -16.92 -27.86 5.26
C PHE A 53 -16.99 -27.00 6.52
N SER A 54 -16.63 -27.56 7.68
CA SER A 54 -16.49 -26.80 8.92
C SER A 54 -15.44 -25.70 8.79
N ALA A 55 -15.53 -24.67 9.63
CA ALA A 55 -14.55 -23.60 9.73
C ALA A 55 -13.13 -24.14 9.99
N ALA A 56 -13.01 -25.25 10.73
CA ALA A 56 -11.74 -25.91 10.98
C ALA A 56 -11.13 -26.50 9.69
N SER A 57 -11.94 -27.17 8.87
CA SER A 57 -11.50 -27.68 7.57
C SER A 57 -11.12 -26.54 6.62
N LEU A 58 -11.93 -25.47 6.59
CA LEU A 58 -11.71 -24.30 5.73
C LEU A 58 -10.59 -23.37 6.22
N ALA A 59 -10.07 -23.54 7.44
CA ALA A 59 -8.92 -22.79 7.95
C ALA A 59 -7.63 -23.01 7.12
N GLY A 60 -7.61 -24.03 6.26
CA GLY A 60 -6.58 -24.20 5.20
C GLY A 60 -6.45 -22.98 4.28
N TYR A 61 -7.55 -22.29 4.00
CA TYR A 61 -7.58 -21.14 3.11
C TYR A 61 -6.67 -20.01 3.57
N LYS A 62 -6.77 -19.63 4.85
CA LYS A 62 -5.92 -18.59 5.44
C LYS A 62 -4.43 -18.95 5.32
N ARG A 63 -4.08 -20.22 5.58
CA ARG A 63 -2.69 -20.71 5.43
C ARG A 63 -2.20 -20.63 3.98
N ALA A 64 -3.06 -20.96 3.03
CA ALA A 64 -2.74 -20.82 1.60
C ALA A 64 -2.49 -19.35 1.21
N LEU A 65 -3.27 -18.41 1.73
CA LEU A 65 -3.05 -16.97 1.51
C LEU A 65 -1.77 -16.42 2.17
N GLU A 66 -1.32 -17.02 3.27
CA GLU A 66 -0.01 -16.70 3.86
C GLU A 66 1.13 -17.21 2.97
N LYS A 67 0.97 -18.44 2.47
CA LYS A 67 1.96 -19.11 1.62
C LYS A 67 2.14 -18.42 0.27
N ASN A 68 1.05 -18.03 -0.38
CA ASN A 68 1.09 -17.38 -1.69
C ASN A 68 1.41 -15.86 -1.63
N GLY A 69 1.63 -15.31 -0.43
CA GLY A 69 2.09 -13.93 -0.25
C GLY A 69 0.99 -12.88 -0.11
N VAL A 70 -0.28 -13.20 -0.42
CA VAL A 70 -1.39 -12.24 -0.35
C VAL A 70 -1.49 -11.60 1.04
N LEU A 71 -1.56 -12.39 2.12
CA LEU A 71 -1.67 -11.84 3.48
C LEU A 71 -0.39 -11.17 3.98
N ARG A 72 0.76 -11.54 3.39
CA ARG A 72 2.06 -10.93 3.70
C ARG A 72 2.11 -9.51 3.17
N ASP A 73 1.73 -9.31 1.90
CA ASP A 73 1.66 -8.01 1.26
C ASP A 73 0.67 -7.11 1.99
N MET A 74 -0.52 -7.64 2.33
CA MET A 74 -1.53 -6.91 3.11
C MET A 74 -1.02 -6.45 4.50
N ARG A 75 -0.12 -7.21 5.13
CA ARG A 75 0.49 -6.80 6.40
C ARG A 75 1.59 -5.78 6.21
N HIS A 76 2.39 -5.94 5.17
CA HIS A 76 3.51 -5.04 4.86
C HIS A 76 3.01 -3.62 4.63
N PHE A 77 1.99 -3.45 3.77
CA PHE A 77 1.44 -2.13 3.42
C PHE A 77 0.29 -1.64 4.32
N ARG A 78 0.11 -2.23 5.51
CA ARG A 78 -1.05 -1.93 6.38
C ARG A 78 -1.11 -0.48 6.88
N LYS A 79 0.02 0.23 6.88
CA LYS A 79 0.14 1.62 7.34
C LYS A 79 0.00 2.62 6.19
N LEU A 80 0.01 2.14 4.95
CA LEU A 80 -0.01 2.98 3.77
C LEU A 80 -1.26 3.84 3.63
N PRO A 81 -2.48 3.37 3.97
CA PRO A 81 -3.66 4.24 3.97
C PRO A 81 -3.49 5.48 4.86
N GLY A 82 -2.93 5.32 6.05
CA GLY A 82 -2.66 6.45 6.96
C GLY A 82 -1.54 7.38 6.47
N LEU A 83 -0.64 6.90 5.60
CA LEU A 83 0.30 7.77 4.88
C LEU A 83 -0.47 8.58 3.82
N MET A 84 -1.32 7.93 3.03
CA MET A 84 -2.12 8.55 1.95
C MET A 84 -3.17 9.55 2.46
N GLU A 85 -3.50 9.55 3.75
CA GLU A 85 -4.34 10.59 4.35
C GLU A 85 -3.61 11.94 4.52
N ASN A 86 -2.29 12.00 4.33
CA ASN A 86 -1.53 13.24 4.43
C ASN A 86 -1.68 14.11 3.16
N PRO A 87 -2.35 15.28 3.23
CA PRO A 87 -2.59 16.13 2.05
C PRO A 87 -1.30 16.63 1.39
N ARG A 88 -0.20 16.72 2.14
CA ARG A 88 1.10 17.21 1.63
C ARG A 88 1.68 16.33 0.53
N LEU A 89 1.38 15.02 0.55
CA LEU A 89 1.79 14.08 -0.49
C LEU A 89 1.24 14.44 -1.88
N PHE A 90 0.06 15.05 -1.93
CA PHE A 90 -0.65 15.36 -3.16
C PHE A 90 -0.59 16.84 -3.55
N THR A 91 -0.09 17.70 -2.67
CA THR A 91 -0.14 19.16 -2.87
C THR A 91 1.25 19.79 -2.74
N GLU A 92 1.84 19.73 -1.55
CA GLU A 92 3.07 20.45 -1.23
C GLU A 92 4.31 19.79 -1.82
N TYR A 93 4.46 18.47 -1.73
CA TYR A 93 5.66 17.80 -2.25
C TYR A 93 5.78 17.80 -3.77
N PRO A 94 4.71 17.53 -4.55
CA PRO A 94 4.78 17.65 -6.01
C PRO A 94 5.11 19.08 -6.45
N ARG A 95 4.50 20.08 -5.81
CA ARG A 95 4.79 21.50 -6.07
C ARG A 95 6.23 21.86 -5.70
N MET A 96 6.74 21.35 -4.59
CA MET A 96 8.13 21.56 -4.18
C MET A 96 9.11 21.01 -5.21
N ALA A 97 8.90 19.77 -5.65
CA ALA A 97 9.73 19.15 -6.67
C ALA A 97 9.70 19.94 -7.98
N ALA A 98 8.50 20.34 -8.45
CA ALA A 98 8.34 21.16 -9.63
C ALA A 98 9.07 22.51 -9.51
N ASN A 99 8.95 23.19 -8.38
CA ASN A 99 9.63 24.47 -8.16
C ASN A 99 11.16 24.32 -8.06
N ILE A 100 11.67 23.26 -7.41
CA ILE A 100 13.11 23.02 -7.33
C ILE A 100 13.69 22.81 -8.74
N VAL A 101 13.02 21.99 -9.57
CA VAL A 101 13.42 21.76 -10.95
C VAL A 101 13.29 23.05 -11.77
N GLY A 102 12.20 23.79 -11.61
CA GLY A 102 11.99 25.08 -12.26
C GLY A 102 13.11 26.08 -11.96
N ASP A 103 13.45 26.26 -10.68
CA ASP A 103 14.53 27.16 -10.26
C ASP A 103 15.92 26.70 -10.74
N LEU A 104 16.14 25.39 -10.87
CA LEU A 104 17.42 24.85 -11.32
C LEU A 104 17.67 25.09 -12.82
N PHE A 105 16.61 25.09 -13.62
CA PHE A 105 16.71 25.18 -15.08
C PHE A 105 16.26 26.53 -15.66
N THR A 106 15.75 27.44 -14.83
CA THR A 106 15.43 28.82 -15.26
C THR A 106 16.71 29.65 -15.29
N VAL A 107 17.00 30.27 -16.44
CA VAL A 107 18.13 31.20 -16.62
C VAL A 107 17.60 32.62 -16.64
N ASP A 108 17.83 33.38 -15.57
CA ASP A 108 17.35 34.75 -15.37
C ASP A 108 18.48 35.81 -15.45
N GLY A 109 19.69 35.40 -15.80
CA GLY A 109 20.87 36.27 -15.88
C GLY A 109 21.50 36.60 -14.52
N GLY A 110 20.98 36.06 -13.42
CA GLY A 110 21.51 36.23 -12.07
C GLY A 110 22.61 35.24 -11.70
N GLN A 111 23.14 35.37 -10.48
CA GLN A 111 24.08 34.39 -9.93
C GLN A 111 23.36 33.07 -9.59
N VAL A 112 23.86 31.95 -10.11
CA VAL A 112 23.30 30.62 -9.86
C VAL A 112 23.50 30.24 -8.38
N PRO A 113 22.44 30.10 -7.58
CA PRO A 113 22.57 29.70 -6.18
C PRO A 113 23.00 28.22 -6.08
N PRO A 114 23.74 27.83 -5.02
CA PRO A 114 24.06 26.43 -4.80
C PRO A 114 22.80 25.58 -4.64
N LEU A 115 22.77 24.39 -5.23
CA LEU A 115 21.62 23.45 -5.20
C LEU A 115 21.07 23.24 -3.78
N ARG A 116 21.94 23.06 -2.79
CA ARG A 116 21.55 22.90 -1.38
C ARG A 116 20.71 24.06 -0.84
N LYS A 117 20.98 25.29 -1.28
CA LYS A 117 20.29 26.50 -0.83
C LYS A 117 18.89 26.57 -1.45
N THR A 118 18.76 26.19 -2.72
CA THR A 118 17.48 26.06 -3.42
C THR A 118 16.61 24.98 -2.80
N ILE A 119 17.15 23.80 -2.54
CA ILE A 119 16.41 22.71 -1.85
C ILE A 119 15.98 23.17 -0.46
N LEU A 120 16.89 23.78 0.32
CA LEU A 120 16.58 24.19 1.69
C LEU A 120 15.54 25.32 1.75
N SER A 121 15.54 26.25 0.79
CA SER A 121 14.55 27.34 0.76
C SER A 121 13.14 26.80 0.53
N HIS A 122 12.98 25.81 -0.35
CA HIS A 122 11.70 25.15 -0.60
C HIS A 122 11.30 24.21 0.54
N ALA A 123 12.23 23.44 1.11
CA ALA A 123 11.97 22.58 2.26
C ALA A 123 11.52 23.37 3.50
N LYS A 124 12.06 24.57 3.72
CA LYS A 124 11.63 25.46 4.81
C LYS A 124 10.18 25.93 4.67
N LYS A 125 9.65 26.08 3.45
CA LYS A 125 8.26 26.49 3.21
C LYS A 125 7.25 25.43 3.68
N ILE A 126 7.59 24.14 3.56
CA ILE A 126 6.77 23.01 4.04
C ILE A 126 6.95 22.77 5.55
N GLY A 127 8.11 23.17 6.08
CA GLY A 127 8.51 22.95 7.46
C GLY A 127 9.36 21.69 7.62
N LEU A 128 10.58 21.84 8.14
CA LEU A 128 11.56 20.76 8.28
C LEU A 128 11.05 19.62 9.19
N VAL A 129 10.27 19.96 10.22
CA VAL A 129 9.65 18.97 11.13
C VAL A 129 8.59 18.16 10.39
N ASN A 130 7.82 18.77 9.49
CA ASN A 130 6.82 18.06 8.67
C ASN A 130 7.53 17.10 7.70
N LEU A 131 8.59 17.56 7.03
CA LEU A 131 9.42 16.68 6.18
C LEU A 131 9.96 15.48 6.96
N LEU A 132 10.50 15.70 8.16
CA LEU A 132 11.05 14.61 8.97
C LEU A 132 9.95 13.63 9.40
N LYS A 133 8.83 14.13 9.92
CA LYS A 133 7.69 13.29 10.34
C LYS A 133 7.14 12.47 9.18
N ASP A 134 6.96 13.10 8.02
CA ASP A 134 6.38 12.46 6.86
C ASP A 134 7.38 11.49 6.21
N GLY A 135 8.68 11.78 6.29
CA GLY A 135 9.75 10.86 5.90
C GLY A 135 9.78 9.58 6.76
N ILE A 136 9.68 9.72 8.09
CA ILE A 136 9.60 8.56 9.00
C ILE A 136 8.32 7.77 8.76
N LYS A 137 7.17 8.45 8.58
CA LYS A 137 5.91 7.78 8.24
C LYS A 137 6.00 7.03 6.90
N GLY A 138 6.63 7.63 5.89
CA GLY A 138 6.88 6.99 4.59
C GLY A 138 7.73 5.74 4.74
N ALA A 139 8.89 5.84 5.40
CA ALA A 139 9.82 4.74 5.59
C ALA A 139 9.28 3.58 6.44
N THR A 140 8.24 3.82 7.24
CA THR A 140 7.60 2.77 8.07
C THR A 140 6.33 2.20 7.45
N ALA A 141 5.82 2.81 6.38
CA ALA A 141 4.61 2.40 5.67
C ALA A 141 4.87 1.72 4.32
N LEU A 142 6.04 1.98 3.73
CA LEU A 142 6.62 1.31 2.57
C LEU A 142 7.63 0.25 3.04
#